data_AF-A0A699ZM40-F1
#
_entry.id   AF-A0A699ZM40-F1
#
_cell.length_a   1.000
_cell.length_b   1.000
_cell.length_c   1.000
_cell.angle_alpha   90.00
_cell.angle_beta   90.00
_cell.angle_gamma   90.00
#
_symmetry.space_group_name_H-M   'P 1'
#
loop_
_entity.id
_entity.type
_entity.pdbx_description
1 polymer ?
#
loop_
_entity_poly.entity_id
_entity_poly.type
_entity_poly.pdbx_seq_one_letter_code
_entity_poly.pdbx_strand_id
1 'polypeptide(L)'
;MALSLRASSSATVRATSRVAVKATRPVVRSVRVFADQAKSPVETAIQEAEEACKDGSTKDCAAAWDTVEEVSAAISHKKAAEKALDPLEQYCEGAPDADECRVYED
;
A
#
# COMPACT_ATOMS: atom_id res chain seq x y z
N MET A 1 14.29 5.00 79.67
CA MET A 1 14.75 3.65 80.08
C MET A 1 14.54 2.70 78.92
N ALA A 2 15.57 1.89 78.64
CA ALA A 2 15.66 0.69 77.79
C ALA A 2 15.20 0.81 76.31
N LEU A 3 16.12 0.83 75.34
CA LEU A 3 16.92 -0.27 74.78
C LEU A 3 16.12 -1.43 74.14
N SER A 4 16.49 -1.65 72.88
CA SER A 4 16.83 -2.94 72.26
C SER A 4 15.83 -3.68 71.37
N LEU A 5 16.23 -3.69 70.08
CA LEU A 5 16.48 -4.84 69.21
C LEU A 5 15.38 -5.89 69.00
N ARG A 6 15.05 -6.15 67.72
CA ARG A 6 15.57 -7.33 66.97
C ARG A 6 15.12 -7.29 65.51
N ALA A 7 16.10 -7.49 64.62
CA ALA A 7 15.88 -7.83 63.22
C ALA A 7 15.33 -9.26 63.09
N SER A 8 14.46 -9.50 62.11
CA SER A 8 14.14 -10.86 61.65
C SER A 8 14.03 -10.87 60.13
N SER A 9 15.05 -11.46 59.51
CA SER A 9 15.12 -11.76 58.08
C SER A 9 14.09 -12.83 57.73
N SER A 10 13.25 -12.59 56.72
CA SER A 10 12.43 -13.63 56.11
C SER A 10 12.82 -13.77 54.65
N ALA A 11 13.50 -14.86 54.33
CA ALA A 11 13.93 -15.22 52.99
C ALA A 11 12.72 -15.50 52.10
N THR A 12 12.58 -14.76 51.01
CA THR A 12 11.56 -15.05 49.99
C THR A 12 12.12 -16.04 48.98
N VAL A 13 11.60 -17.26 48.98
CA VAL A 13 11.90 -18.29 47.98
C VAL A 13 11.28 -17.85 46.66
N ARG A 14 12.11 -17.55 45.64
CA ARG A 14 11.66 -17.18 44.30
C ARG A 14 11.00 -18.39 43.62
N ALA A 15 9.69 -18.32 43.43
CA ALA A 15 8.96 -19.20 42.52
C ALA A 15 9.39 -18.89 41.07
N THR A 16 9.88 -19.90 40.34
CA THR A 16 10.21 -19.75 38.92
C THR A 16 8.93 -19.87 38.09
N SER A 17 8.45 -18.74 37.58
CA SER A 17 7.31 -18.69 36.65
C SER A 17 7.68 -19.39 35.34
N ARG A 18 6.91 -20.42 34.96
CA ARG A 18 7.00 -21.02 33.62
C ARG A 18 6.46 -20.02 32.60
N VAL A 19 7.30 -19.54 31.70
CA VAL A 19 6.89 -18.65 30.60
C VAL A 19 6.19 -19.48 29.53
N ALA A 20 4.91 -19.21 29.29
CA ALA A 20 4.19 -19.75 28.16
C ALA A 20 4.67 -19.03 26.88
N VAL A 21 5.37 -19.73 25.99
CA VAL A 21 5.74 -19.20 24.68
C VAL A 21 4.49 -19.17 23.80
N LYS A 22 4.01 -17.96 23.48
CA LYS A 22 2.88 -17.76 22.57
C LYS A 22 3.33 -18.09 21.15
N ALA A 23 2.81 -19.18 20.58
CA ALA A 23 3.08 -19.56 19.21
C ALA A 23 2.56 -18.47 18.24
N THR A 24 3.48 -17.79 17.54
CA THR A 24 3.14 -16.89 16.44
C THR A 24 2.76 -17.72 15.22
N ARG A 25 1.48 -17.68 14.84
CA ARG A 25 0.99 -18.28 13.58
C ARG A 25 1.62 -17.52 12.40
N PRO A 26 2.20 -18.19 11.38
CA PRO A 26 2.63 -17.50 10.18
C PRO A 26 1.42 -16.89 9.48
N VAL A 27 1.46 -15.59 9.22
CA VAL A 27 0.50 -14.90 8.36
C VAL A 27 0.83 -15.31 6.94
N VAL A 28 0.10 -16.31 6.43
CA VAL A 28 0.15 -16.64 5.00
C VAL A 28 -0.54 -15.48 4.28
N ARG A 29 0.22 -14.74 3.46
CA ARG A 29 -0.31 -13.68 2.59
C ARG A 29 -1.25 -14.35 1.60
N SER A 30 -2.56 -14.24 1.82
CA SER A 30 -3.55 -14.65 0.84
C SER A 30 -3.36 -13.76 -0.39
N VAL A 31 -2.90 -14.37 -1.49
CA VAL A 31 -2.98 -13.73 -2.80
C VAL A 31 -4.47 -13.57 -3.07
N ARG A 32 -4.95 -12.33 -3.14
CA ARG A 32 -6.29 -12.04 -3.65
C ARG A 32 -6.25 -12.33 -5.15
N VAL A 33 -6.41 -13.59 -5.52
CA VAL A 33 -6.89 -13.95 -6.84
C VAL A 33 -8.38 -13.69 -6.79
N PHE A 34 -8.94 -13.01 -7.81
CA PHE A 34 -10.34 -12.58 -7.90
C PHE A 34 -10.67 -11.28 -7.14
N ALA A 35 -10.05 -10.18 -7.57
CA ALA A 35 -10.77 -8.92 -7.61
C ALA A 35 -11.46 -8.83 -8.99
N ASP A 36 -12.78 -8.74 -8.93
CA ASP A 36 -13.63 -7.98 -9.86
C ASP A 36 -13.94 -8.61 -11.22
N GLN A 37 -15.16 -9.14 -11.34
CA GLN A 37 -15.83 -9.41 -12.62
C GLN A 37 -16.46 -8.14 -13.22
N ALA A 38 -16.15 -6.95 -12.70
CA ALA A 38 -16.60 -5.70 -13.29
C ALA A 38 -15.59 -5.24 -14.34
N LYS A 39 -16.10 -5.00 -15.55
CA LYS A 39 -15.32 -4.54 -16.68
C LYS A 39 -14.78 -3.14 -16.37
N SER A 40 -13.47 -2.93 -16.56
CA SER A 40 -12.87 -1.62 -16.34
C SER A 40 -13.43 -0.60 -17.34
N PRO A 41 -13.42 0.70 -17.01
CA PRO A 41 -13.98 1.73 -17.90
C PRO A 41 -13.36 1.72 -19.31
N VAL A 42 -12.07 1.41 -19.43
CA VAL A 42 -11.40 1.26 -20.74
C VAL A 42 -11.95 0.07 -21.51
N GLU A 43 -12.13 -1.07 -20.84
CA GLU A 43 -12.64 -2.26 -21.50
C GLU A 43 -14.09 -2.04 -21.98
N THR A 44 -14.92 -1.34 -21.19
CA THR A 44 -16.29 -0.99 -21.60
C THR A 44 -16.28 -0.07 -22.82
N ALA A 45 -15.45 0.99 -22.81
CA ALA A 45 -15.30 1.89 -23.95
C ALA A 45 -14.79 1.17 -25.22
N ILE A 46 -13.90 0.19 -25.06
CA ILE A 46 -13.44 -0.65 -26.19
C ILE A 46 -14.60 -1.46 -26.77
N GLN A 47 -15.45 -2.06 -25.94
CA GLN A 47 -16.63 -2.79 -26.43
C GLN A 47 -17.60 -1.86 -27.16
N GLU A 48 -17.86 -0.67 -26.61
CA GLU A 48 -18.71 0.32 -27.27
C GLU A 48 -18.12 0.79 -28.61
N ALA A 49 -16.81 0.98 -28.70
CA ALA A 49 -16.13 1.29 -29.95
C ALA A 49 -16.21 0.14 -30.96
N GLU A 50 -16.04 -1.11 -30.52
CA GLU A 50 -16.20 -2.29 -31.37
C GLU A 50 -17.61 -2.41 -31.94
N GLU A 51 -18.66 -2.16 -31.14
CA GLU A 51 -20.04 -2.16 -31.62
C GLU A 51 -20.32 -0.97 -32.56
N ALA A 52 -19.84 0.24 -32.21
CA ALA A 52 -19.97 1.41 -33.07
C ALA A 52 -19.28 1.23 -34.44
N CYS A 53 -18.20 0.46 -34.50
CA CYS A 53 -17.53 0.11 -35.75
C CYS A 53 -18.23 -0.98 -36.57
N LYS A 54 -19.05 -1.83 -35.94
CA LYS A 54 -19.85 -2.85 -36.64
C LYS A 54 -21.08 -2.25 -37.30
N ASP A 55 -21.79 -1.38 -36.57
CA ASP A 55 -23.11 -0.86 -36.96
C ASP A 55 -23.05 0.56 -37.55
N GLY A 56 -21.97 1.30 -37.32
CA GLY A 56 -21.84 2.72 -37.64
C GLY A 56 -21.01 3.02 -38.90
N SER A 57 -20.92 4.32 -39.23
CA SER A 57 -20.05 4.79 -40.32
C SER A 57 -18.58 4.81 -39.88
N THR A 58 -17.65 4.91 -40.84
CA THR A 58 -16.21 5.08 -40.53
C THR A 58 -15.94 6.28 -39.62
N LYS A 59 -16.77 7.33 -39.70
CA LYS A 59 -16.64 8.52 -38.82
C LYS A 59 -17.07 8.21 -37.39
N ASP A 60 -18.16 7.46 -37.22
CA ASP A 60 -18.66 7.09 -35.90
C ASP A 60 -17.70 6.10 -35.22
N CYS A 61 -17.14 5.17 -35.98
CA CYS A 61 -16.07 4.27 -35.52
C CYS A 61 -14.84 5.06 -35.04
N ALA A 62 -14.37 6.06 -35.80
CA ALA A 62 -13.25 6.90 -35.40
C ALA A 62 -13.56 7.68 -34.10
N ALA A 63 -14.73 8.32 -34.02
CA ALA A 63 -15.15 9.08 -32.83
C ALA A 63 -15.27 8.19 -31.58
N ALA A 64 -15.71 6.93 -31.73
CA ALA A 64 -15.77 6.00 -30.63
C ALA A 64 -14.36 5.61 -30.13
N TRP A 65 -13.39 5.45 -31.04
CA TRP A 65 -12.00 5.24 -30.65
C TRP A 65 -11.34 6.48 -30.02
N ASP A 66 -11.73 7.69 -30.44
CA ASP A 66 -11.31 8.93 -29.76
C ASP A 66 -11.76 8.91 -28.28
N THR A 67 -12.96 8.40 -28.01
CA THR A 67 -13.47 8.25 -26.63
C THR A 67 -12.64 7.25 -25.81
N VAL A 68 -12.21 6.13 -26.43
CA VAL A 68 -11.30 5.16 -25.78
C VAL A 68 -9.98 5.83 -25.42
N GLU A 69 -9.43 6.65 -26.31
CA GLU A 69 -8.20 7.40 -26.06
C GLU A 69 -8.36 8.30 -24.84
N GLU A 70 -9.42 9.12 -24.80
CA GLU A 70 -9.69 10.04 -23.68
C GLU A 70 -9.85 9.31 -22.34
N VAL A 71 -10.62 8.22 -22.31
CA VAL A 71 -10.82 7.41 -21.08
C VAL A 71 -9.50 6.82 -20.61
N SER A 72 -8.69 6.29 -21.53
CA SER A 72 -7.39 5.70 -21.20
C SER A 72 -6.42 6.76 -20.66
N ALA A 73 -6.41 7.96 -21.25
CA ALA A 73 -5.59 9.09 -20.83
C ALA A 73 -5.99 9.55 -19.43
N ALA A 74 -7.28 9.73 -19.16
CA ALA A 74 -7.78 10.12 -17.84
C ALA A 74 -7.38 9.13 -16.75
N ILE A 75 -7.45 7.82 -17.05
CA ILE A 75 -7.04 6.77 -16.10
C ILE A 75 -5.53 6.78 -15.89
N SER A 76 -4.74 6.96 -16.95
CA SER A 76 -3.28 7.08 -16.84
C SER A 76 -2.89 8.29 -15.99
N HIS A 77 -3.51 9.45 -16.22
CA HIS A 77 -3.31 10.64 -15.43
C HIS A 77 -3.67 10.44 -13.96
N LYS A 78 -4.82 9.81 -13.69
CA LYS A 78 -5.22 9.49 -12.31
C LYS A 78 -4.20 8.57 -11.65
N LYS A 79 -3.75 7.50 -12.32
CA LYS A 79 -2.73 6.59 -11.81
C LYS A 79 -1.40 7.30 -11.57
N ALA A 80 -1.01 8.22 -12.44
CA ALA A 80 0.21 9.02 -12.27
C ALA A 80 0.10 9.94 -11.04
N ALA A 81 -1.06 10.55 -10.80
CA ALA A 81 -1.31 11.37 -9.62
C ALA A 81 -1.37 10.55 -8.32
N GLU A 82 -1.79 9.29 -8.39
CA GLU A 82 -1.83 8.35 -7.26
C GLU A 82 -0.51 7.62 -7.02
N LYS A 83 0.53 7.84 -7.84
CA LYS A 83 1.84 7.23 -7.60
C LYS A 83 2.35 7.69 -6.23
N ALA A 84 2.59 6.71 -5.36
CA ALA A 84 3.40 6.95 -4.18
C ALA A 84 4.77 7.47 -4.63
N LEU A 85 5.32 8.42 -3.87
CA LEU A 85 6.70 8.84 -4.01
C LEU A 85 7.59 7.61 -4.04
N ASP A 86 8.67 7.68 -4.82
CA ASP A 86 9.66 6.62 -4.76
C ASP A 86 10.10 6.45 -3.28
N PRO A 87 10.33 5.21 -2.79
CA PRO A 87 10.72 5.01 -1.40
C PRO A 87 11.90 5.88 -0.94
N LEU A 88 12.83 6.24 -1.85
CA LEU A 88 13.91 7.17 -1.57
C LEU A 88 13.42 8.62 -1.45
N GLU A 89 12.56 9.09 -2.37
CA GLU A 89 11.96 10.43 -2.27
C GLU A 89 11.23 10.60 -0.93
N GLN A 90 10.41 9.61 -0.54
CA GLN A 90 9.70 9.64 0.74
C GLN A 90 10.64 9.67 1.95
N TYR A 91 11.81 9.01 1.86
CA TYR A 91 12.84 9.09 2.89
C TYR A 91 13.50 10.48 2.94
N CYS A 92 13.84 11.03 1.77
CA CYS A 92 14.50 12.33 1.65
C CYS A 92 13.63 13.49 2.12
N GLU A 93 12.29 13.38 2.08
CA GLU A 93 11.37 14.36 2.69
C GLU A 93 11.61 14.55 4.20
N GLY A 94 11.96 13.47 4.91
CA GLY A 94 12.22 13.48 6.36
C GLY A 94 13.70 13.64 6.74
N ALA A 95 14.60 13.47 5.77
CA ALA A 95 16.05 13.50 5.97
C ALA A 95 16.79 14.11 4.77
N PRO A 96 16.59 15.41 4.48
CA PRO A 96 17.17 16.06 3.30
C PRO A 96 18.71 16.12 3.34
N ASP A 97 19.31 16.08 4.53
CA ASP A 97 20.76 16.09 4.73
C ASP A 97 21.41 14.70 4.70
N ALA A 98 20.64 13.62 4.54
CA ALA A 98 21.19 12.28 4.42
C ALA A 98 22.11 12.18 3.19
N ASP A 99 23.15 11.33 3.28
CA ASP A 99 24.12 11.17 2.20
C ASP A 99 23.46 10.78 0.86
N GLU A 100 22.35 10.04 0.93
CA GLU A 100 21.56 9.61 -0.24
C GLU A 100 20.63 10.71 -0.80
N CYS A 101 20.44 11.81 -0.08
CA CYS A 101 19.43 12.84 -0.37
C CYS A 101 20.02 14.23 -0.66
N ARG A 102 21.33 14.41 -0.42
CA ARG A 102 21.98 15.70 -0.59
C ARG A 102 22.13 16.06 -2.07
N VAL A 103 21.39 17.07 -2.51
CA VAL A 103 21.49 17.66 -3.85
C VAL A 103 22.30 18.96 -3.78
N TYR A 104 23.28 19.11 -4.68
CA TYR A 104 24.05 20.35 -4.84
C TYR A 104 23.62 21.04 -6.14
N GLU A 105 23.36 22.34 -6.10
CA GLU A 105 23.18 23.15 -7.31
C GLU A 105 24.56 23.45 -7.91
N ASP A 106 24.71 23.28 -9.23
CA ASP A 106 25.95 23.56 -10.00
C ASP A 106 26.25 25.06 -10.13
#